data_AF-A0A182TIC2-F1
#
_entry.id   AF-A0A182TIC2-F1
#
_cell.length_a   1.000
_cell.length_b   1.000
_cell.length_c   1.000
_cell.angle_alpha   90.00
_cell.angle_beta   90.00
_cell.angle_gamma   90.00
#
_symmetry.space_group_name_H-M   'P 1'
#
loop_
_entity.id
_entity.type
_entity.pdbx_description
1 polymer ?
#
loop_
_entity_poly.entity_id
_entity_poly.type
_entity_poly.pdbx_seq_one_letter_code
_entity_poly.pdbx_strand_id
1 'polypeptide(L)'
;MVLLGGVVFGVLLTIALANPDPGCASSLTTASGTRAKPGPYCSWDLIFEDNFNSLDFDTWEHENTLSGGGNWEFQWYQNNRSNSYCENGIFYIRPTLLADDTGEAFLSSGTLNIHGSEPANQCTSAMNFGCERTGTATNLINPIKSARVRTVNSFSFRYGTMEVRARMPTGDWLWPAVWLLPKRQVYGTWPASGEIDLLESRGNMDYRGSNGVHIGTEQFGSTLHFGPNPSLNGWETT
;
A
#
# COMPACT_ATOMS: atom_id res chain seq x y z
N MET A 1 -46.59 43.45 -6.69
CA MET A 1 -46.97 42.13 -6.14
C MET A 1 -46.12 41.09 -6.87
N VAL A 2 -44.96 40.76 -6.31
CA VAL A 2 -44.01 39.80 -6.89
C VAL A 2 -44.27 38.46 -6.20
N LEU A 3 -44.76 37.49 -6.96
CA LEU A 3 -45.01 36.12 -6.50
C LEU A 3 -43.68 35.36 -6.45
N LEU A 4 -43.21 35.08 -5.22
CA LEU A 4 -42.14 34.14 -4.94
C LEU A 4 -42.65 32.71 -5.18
N GLY A 5 -42.22 32.07 -6.27
CA GLY A 5 -42.41 30.63 -6.49
C GLY A 5 -41.30 29.85 -5.81
N GLY A 6 -41.56 29.30 -4.63
CA GLY A 6 -40.65 28.40 -3.94
C GLY A 6 -40.61 27.03 -4.63
N VAL A 7 -39.42 26.60 -5.04
CA VAL A 7 -39.15 25.23 -5.50
C VAL A 7 -38.88 24.37 -4.28
N VAL A 8 -39.80 23.46 -3.95
CA VAL A 8 -39.60 22.44 -2.91
C VAL A 8 -38.88 21.26 -3.55
N PHE A 9 -37.60 21.05 -3.21
CA PHE A 9 -36.92 19.80 -3.50
C PHE A 9 -37.33 18.75 -2.46
N GLY A 10 -38.30 17.90 -2.81
CA GLY A 10 -38.60 16.70 -2.06
C GLY A 10 -37.54 15.64 -2.35
N VAL A 11 -36.61 15.42 -1.42
CA VAL A 11 -35.73 14.24 -1.46
C VAL A 11 -36.54 13.04 -0.99
N LEU A 12 -36.94 12.18 -1.93
CA LEU A 12 -37.55 10.89 -1.62
C LEU A 12 -36.43 9.93 -1.20
N LEU A 13 -36.20 9.79 0.10
CA LEU A 13 -35.30 8.77 0.64
C LEU A 13 -36.05 7.43 0.65
N THR A 14 -35.92 6.64 -0.42
CA THR A 14 -36.35 5.24 -0.40
C THR A 14 -35.35 4.42 0.40
N ILE A 15 -35.63 4.22 1.70
CA ILE A 15 -34.99 3.17 2.47
C ILE A 15 -35.64 1.86 2.02
N ALA A 16 -35.04 1.21 1.04
CA ALA A 16 -35.34 -0.19 0.77
C ALA A 16 -34.80 -1.02 1.93
N LEU A 17 -35.69 -1.41 2.85
CA LEU A 17 -35.39 -2.50 3.78
C LEU A 17 -35.31 -3.77 2.92
N ALA A 18 -34.10 -4.11 2.49
CA ALA A 18 -33.84 -5.41 1.90
C ALA A 18 -34.30 -6.46 2.91
N ASN A 19 -35.25 -7.32 2.52
CA ASN A 19 -35.57 -8.49 3.31
C ASN A 19 -34.28 -9.29 3.45
N PRO A 20 -33.76 -9.49 4.67
CA PRO A 20 -32.56 -10.29 4.83
C PRO A 20 -32.84 -11.68 4.30
N ASP A 21 -31.96 -12.16 3.42
CA ASP A 21 -31.93 -13.55 2.99
C ASP A 21 -31.98 -14.43 4.24
N PRO A 22 -32.91 -15.40 4.37
CA PRO A 22 -33.06 -16.21 5.58
C PRO A 22 -31.79 -16.99 6.01
N GLY A 23 -30.75 -17.07 5.16
CA GLY A 23 -29.43 -17.59 5.50
C GLY A 23 -28.38 -16.55 5.95
N CYS A 24 -28.71 -15.25 5.91
CA CYS A 24 -27.76 -14.17 6.19
C CYS A 24 -27.69 -13.84 7.68
N ALA A 25 -26.63 -14.33 8.34
CA ALA A 25 -26.26 -13.82 9.66
C ALA A 25 -25.58 -12.45 9.51
N SER A 26 -26.19 -11.38 10.05
CA SER A 26 -25.66 -10.01 9.93
C SER A 26 -24.24 -9.87 10.49
N SER A 27 -23.37 -9.15 9.78
CA SER A 27 -21.99 -8.88 10.15
C SER A 27 -21.78 -7.43 10.61
N LEU A 28 -20.88 -7.20 11.56
CA LEU A 28 -20.42 -5.86 11.97
C LEU A 28 -19.43 -5.24 10.96
N THR A 29 -19.09 -5.99 9.92
CA THR A 29 -18.14 -5.56 8.89
C THR A 29 -18.63 -4.30 8.19
N THR A 30 -17.72 -3.37 7.92
CA THR A 30 -17.99 -2.24 7.03
C THR A 30 -16.91 -2.14 5.98
N ALA A 31 -17.25 -1.70 4.77
CA ALA A 31 -16.27 -1.34 3.74
C ALA A 31 -16.62 0.01 3.11
N SER A 32 -15.59 0.70 2.61
CA SER A 32 -15.73 2.00 1.94
C SER A 32 -14.70 2.18 0.84
N GLY A 33 -15.06 2.97 -0.17
CA GLY A 33 -14.23 3.25 -1.35
C GLY A 33 -15.01 2.97 -2.64
N THR A 34 -14.45 3.37 -3.79
CA THR A 34 -15.11 3.24 -5.10
C THR A 34 -15.34 1.78 -5.52
N ARG A 35 -14.59 0.84 -4.95
CA ARG A 35 -14.65 -0.60 -5.26
C ARG A 35 -15.27 -1.42 -4.14
N ALA A 36 -15.70 -0.79 -3.06
CA ALA A 36 -16.39 -1.47 -1.96
C ALA A 36 -17.86 -1.76 -2.34
N LYS A 37 -18.29 -3.01 -2.20
CA LYS A 37 -19.72 -3.37 -2.29
C LYS A 37 -20.51 -2.63 -1.20
N PRO A 38 -21.65 -1.99 -1.48
CA PRO A 38 -22.49 -1.41 -0.43
C PRO A 38 -23.00 -2.47 0.54
N GLY A 39 -22.96 -2.19 1.84
CA GLY A 39 -23.55 -3.05 2.88
C GLY A 39 -25.07 -2.91 2.99
N PRO A 40 -25.72 -3.64 3.91
CA PRO A 40 -25.14 -4.50 4.96
C PRO A 40 -24.54 -5.81 4.41
N TYR A 41 -23.64 -6.44 5.19
CA TYR A 41 -22.99 -7.71 4.81
C TYR A 41 -23.46 -8.85 5.72
N CYS A 42 -23.48 -10.05 5.15
CA CYS A 42 -23.61 -11.30 5.89
C CYS A 42 -22.24 -11.79 6.36
N SER A 43 -22.24 -12.63 7.40
CA SER A 43 -21.05 -13.35 7.85
C SER A 43 -20.52 -14.23 6.70
N TRP A 44 -19.21 -14.20 6.48
CA TRP A 44 -18.51 -14.89 5.38
C TRP A 44 -18.77 -14.34 3.96
N ASP A 45 -19.37 -13.16 3.82
CA ASP A 45 -19.48 -12.51 2.52
C ASP A 45 -18.11 -12.13 1.94
N LEU A 46 -17.92 -12.42 0.65
CA LEU A 46 -16.79 -11.90 -0.11
C LEU A 46 -17.04 -10.43 -0.48
N ILE A 47 -16.36 -9.52 0.22
CA ILE A 47 -16.54 -8.07 0.08
C ILE A 47 -15.56 -7.40 -0.89
N PHE A 48 -14.42 -8.04 -1.16
CA PHE A 48 -13.38 -7.58 -2.10
C PHE A 48 -12.54 -8.77 -2.56
N GLU A 49 -12.17 -8.78 -3.83
CA GLU A 49 -11.28 -9.79 -4.42
C GLU A 49 -10.58 -9.16 -5.64
N ASP A 50 -9.31 -9.50 -5.81
CA ASP A 50 -8.61 -9.30 -7.07
C ASP A 50 -7.78 -10.55 -7.38
N ASN A 51 -8.01 -11.14 -8.56
CA ASN A 51 -7.29 -12.30 -9.05
C ASN A 51 -6.14 -11.93 -10.00
N PHE A 52 -5.84 -10.62 -10.14
CA PHE A 52 -4.72 -10.10 -10.91
C PHE A 52 -4.64 -10.62 -12.36
N ASN A 53 -5.79 -10.76 -13.01
CA ASN A 53 -5.87 -10.99 -14.46
C ASN A 53 -5.36 -9.76 -15.24
N SER A 54 -5.46 -8.58 -14.64
CA SER A 54 -4.92 -7.31 -15.10
C SER A 54 -4.65 -6.40 -13.91
N LEU A 55 -3.78 -5.41 -14.07
CA LEU A 55 -3.55 -4.40 -13.04
C LEU A 55 -4.60 -3.30 -13.15
N ASP A 56 -5.64 -3.36 -12.30
CA ASP A 56 -6.74 -2.40 -12.27
C ASP A 56 -6.35 -1.12 -11.50
N PHE A 57 -6.13 -0.02 -12.22
CA PHE A 57 -5.74 1.27 -11.65
C PHE A 57 -6.89 2.00 -10.93
N ASP A 58 -8.15 1.58 -11.11
CA ASP A 58 -9.26 2.08 -10.28
C ASP A 58 -9.27 1.42 -8.89
N THR A 59 -8.56 0.29 -8.76
CA THR A 59 -8.44 -0.47 -7.52
C THR A 59 -7.08 -0.22 -6.85
N TRP A 60 -5.98 -0.28 -7.59
CA TRP A 60 -4.62 -0.22 -7.06
C TRP A 60 -3.93 1.06 -7.51
N GLU A 61 -3.72 1.98 -6.55
CA GLU A 61 -2.97 3.21 -6.77
C GLU A 61 -1.47 2.95 -6.54
N HIS A 62 -0.62 3.33 -7.47
CA HIS A 62 0.84 3.26 -7.30
C HIS A 62 1.37 4.43 -6.48
N GLU A 63 2.31 4.17 -5.58
CA GLU A 63 3.16 5.22 -5.04
C GLU A 63 4.26 5.59 -6.04
N ASN A 64 4.54 6.89 -6.12
CA ASN A 64 5.64 7.45 -6.89
C ASN A 64 6.49 8.36 -6.01
N THR A 65 7.55 7.82 -5.40
CA THR A 65 8.38 8.57 -4.45
C THR A 65 9.73 7.91 -4.16
N LEU A 66 10.71 8.73 -3.79
CA LEU A 66 12.06 8.40 -3.34
C LEU A 66 12.21 8.49 -1.80
N SER A 67 11.12 8.74 -1.07
CA SER A 67 11.12 9.17 0.33
C SER A 67 11.68 8.15 1.33
N GLY A 68 11.83 6.89 0.92
CA GLY A 68 12.39 5.82 1.73
C GLY A 68 11.45 5.23 2.78
N GLY A 69 10.13 5.44 2.62
CA GLY A 69 9.11 4.70 3.39
C GLY A 69 9.04 4.99 4.89
N GLY A 70 9.88 5.89 5.41
CA GLY A 70 10.08 6.11 6.86
C GLY A 70 11.24 5.31 7.45
N ASN A 71 11.81 4.34 6.70
CA ASN A 71 12.87 3.44 7.15
C ASN A 71 14.22 3.69 6.44
N TRP A 72 14.36 4.83 5.76
CA TRP A 72 15.52 5.14 4.91
C TRP A 72 15.77 4.09 3.81
N GLU A 73 14.69 3.50 3.30
CA GLU A 73 14.75 2.58 2.18
C GLU A 73 15.29 3.28 0.91
N PHE A 74 16.04 2.54 0.10
CA PHE A 74 16.83 3.12 -0.99
C PHE A 74 16.21 2.95 -2.37
N GLN A 75 14.96 2.49 -2.49
CA GLN A 75 14.27 2.37 -3.77
C GLN A 75 13.48 3.62 -4.14
N TRP A 76 13.29 3.83 -5.43
CA TRP A 76 12.27 4.67 -6.03
C TRP A 76 11.05 3.80 -6.34
N TYR A 77 9.93 4.06 -5.66
CA TYR A 77 8.65 3.46 -6.05
C TYR A 77 8.10 4.18 -7.28
N GLN A 78 7.65 3.43 -8.29
CA GLN A 78 7.08 4.01 -9.50
C GLN A 78 6.00 3.13 -10.16
N ASN A 79 5.19 3.79 -10.98
CA ASN A 79 4.23 3.16 -11.88
C ASN A 79 4.90 2.76 -13.21
N ASN A 80 5.72 1.71 -13.20
CA ASN A 80 6.41 1.21 -14.40
C ASN A 80 6.22 -0.31 -14.58
N ARG A 81 5.93 -0.75 -15.80
CA ARG A 81 5.64 -2.16 -16.12
C ARG A 81 6.85 -3.10 -16.04
N SER A 82 8.06 -2.56 -16.03
CA SER A 82 9.25 -3.33 -15.66
C SER A 82 9.31 -3.66 -14.17
N ASN A 83 8.58 -2.93 -13.32
CA ASN A 83 8.59 -3.09 -11.87
C ASN A 83 7.31 -3.66 -11.28
N SER A 84 6.17 -3.48 -11.93
CA SER A 84 4.92 -4.14 -11.55
C SER A 84 4.16 -4.62 -12.78
N TYR A 85 3.59 -5.81 -12.78
CA TYR A 85 2.79 -6.28 -13.93
C TYR A 85 1.95 -7.48 -13.53
N CYS A 86 0.90 -7.73 -14.29
CA CYS A 86 0.11 -8.94 -14.16
C CYS A 86 0.45 -9.89 -15.31
N GLU A 87 0.73 -11.14 -15.00
CA GLU A 87 0.97 -12.19 -15.99
C GLU A 87 0.40 -13.50 -15.44
N ASN A 88 -0.43 -14.20 -16.24
CA ASN A 88 -1.03 -15.49 -15.88
C ASN A 88 -1.76 -15.50 -14.51
N GLY A 89 -2.49 -14.42 -14.19
CA GLY A 89 -3.23 -14.31 -12.92
C GLY A 89 -2.34 -14.07 -11.69
N ILE A 90 -1.09 -13.63 -11.91
CA ILE A 90 -0.15 -13.30 -10.83
C ILE A 90 0.27 -11.84 -10.99
N PHE A 91 0.18 -11.09 -9.90
CA PHE A 91 0.80 -9.78 -9.81
C PHE A 91 2.26 -9.90 -9.38
N TYR A 92 3.15 -9.37 -10.21
CA TYR A 92 4.58 -9.34 -9.99
C TYR A 92 4.99 -7.96 -9.51
N ILE A 93 5.85 -7.92 -8.49
CA ILE A 93 6.68 -6.75 -8.15
C ILE A 93 8.12 -7.17 -8.36
N ARG A 94 8.83 -6.48 -9.25
CA ARG A 94 10.19 -6.81 -9.67
C ARG A 94 11.11 -5.58 -9.53
N PRO A 95 12.05 -5.58 -8.58
CA PRO A 95 13.05 -4.54 -8.52
C PRO A 95 13.96 -4.54 -9.76
N THR A 96 14.37 -3.36 -10.22
CA THR A 96 15.35 -3.17 -11.31
C THR A 96 16.34 -2.07 -10.93
N LEU A 97 17.50 -2.00 -11.59
CA LEU A 97 18.50 -0.97 -11.29
C LEU A 97 18.14 0.32 -12.02
N LEU A 98 18.29 1.45 -11.33
CA LEU A 98 18.19 2.77 -11.97
C LEU A 98 19.32 2.97 -12.98
N ALA A 99 20.53 2.50 -12.64
CA ALA A 99 21.72 2.61 -13.50
C ALA A 99 21.58 1.88 -14.85
N ASP A 100 20.68 0.90 -14.97
CA ASP A 100 20.39 0.26 -16.26
C ASP A 100 19.84 1.26 -17.29
N ASP A 101 19.16 2.32 -16.84
CA ASP A 101 18.59 3.35 -17.72
C ASP A 101 19.47 4.61 -17.79
N THR A 102 20.17 4.94 -16.69
CA THR A 102 20.84 6.25 -16.52
C THR A 102 22.37 6.17 -16.50
N GLY A 103 22.93 4.97 -16.33
CA GLY A 103 24.35 4.72 -16.11
C GLY A 103 24.81 4.96 -14.66
N GLU A 104 25.84 4.23 -14.24
CA GLU A 104 26.36 4.28 -12.85
C GLU A 104 26.79 5.69 -12.39
N ALA A 105 27.36 6.49 -13.29
CA ALA A 105 27.80 7.85 -12.97
C ALA A 105 26.63 8.76 -12.58
N PHE A 106 25.41 8.48 -13.05
CA PHE A 106 24.23 9.25 -12.71
C PHE A 106 23.90 9.13 -11.22
N LEU A 107 24.15 7.97 -10.59
CA LEU A 107 23.81 7.76 -9.18
C LEU A 107 24.55 8.73 -8.24
N SER A 108 25.76 9.14 -8.61
CA SER A 108 26.65 9.96 -7.76
C SER A 108 26.74 11.44 -8.19
N SER A 109 26.04 11.84 -9.25
CA SER A 109 26.14 13.21 -9.77
C SER A 109 24.89 13.74 -10.47
N GLY A 110 23.97 12.85 -10.86
CA GLY A 110 22.74 13.21 -11.53
C GLY A 110 21.72 13.85 -10.61
N THR A 111 20.67 14.41 -11.19
CA THR A 111 19.46 14.84 -10.48
C THR A 111 18.28 14.08 -11.03
N LEU A 112 17.61 13.32 -10.16
CA LEU A 112 16.36 12.65 -10.47
C LEU A 112 15.20 13.51 -9.97
N ASN A 113 14.44 14.09 -10.89
CA ASN A 113 13.22 14.85 -10.62
C ASN A 113 12.02 14.05 -11.14
N ILE A 114 11.06 13.77 -10.23
CA ILE A 114 9.84 13.01 -10.52
C ILE A 114 8.58 13.83 -10.25
N HIS A 115 8.67 15.16 -10.36
CA HIS A 115 7.53 16.07 -10.34
C HIS A 115 6.73 15.92 -11.65
N GLY A 116 5.96 14.84 -11.75
CA GLY A 116 5.03 14.64 -12.86
C GLY A 116 3.86 15.61 -12.83
N SER A 117 3.38 15.98 -14.01
CA SER A 117 2.22 16.87 -14.22
C SER A 117 0.89 16.13 -14.29
N GLU A 118 0.90 14.83 -14.57
CA GLU A 118 -0.29 14.01 -14.71
C GLU A 118 -0.56 13.20 -13.42
N PRO A 119 -1.83 12.90 -13.10
CA PRO A 119 -2.15 12.07 -11.94
C PRO A 119 -1.39 10.73 -11.89
N ALA A 120 -1.08 10.14 -13.05
CA ALA A 120 -0.41 8.84 -13.14
C ALA A 120 1.10 8.88 -12.86
N ASN A 121 1.74 10.05 -12.97
CA ASN A 121 3.18 10.24 -12.74
C ASN A 121 3.48 11.29 -11.67
N GLN A 122 2.47 11.83 -11.01
CA GLN A 122 2.64 12.79 -9.93
C GLN A 122 3.39 12.15 -8.76
N CYS A 123 4.34 12.89 -8.19
CA CYS A 123 5.02 12.44 -6.98
C CYS A 123 4.02 12.35 -5.81
N THR A 124 3.97 11.19 -5.14
CA THR A 124 3.00 10.92 -4.08
C THR A 124 3.47 11.32 -2.68
N SER A 125 4.77 11.59 -2.50
CA SER A 125 5.34 12.07 -1.24
C SER A 125 6.63 12.85 -1.47
N ALA A 126 6.65 14.11 -1.04
CA ALA A 126 7.84 14.97 -1.09
C ALA A 126 8.78 14.83 0.11
N MET A 127 8.38 14.07 1.14
CA MET A 127 9.21 13.87 2.34
C MET A 127 10.58 13.29 1.99
N ASN A 128 11.62 13.72 2.72
CA ASN A 128 13.00 13.22 2.58
C ASN A 128 13.49 13.21 1.13
N PHE A 129 13.40 14.33 0.41
CA PHE A 129 13.83 14.40 -1.00
C PHE A 129 13.05 13.41 -1.89
N GLY A 130 11.77 13.22 -1.58
CA GLY A 130 10.95 12.16 -2.17
C GLY A 130 10.51 12.43 -3.61
N CYS A 131 10.53 13.69 -4.06
CA CYS A 131 10.15 14.07 -5.43
C CYS A 131 11.32 14.56 -6.29
N GLU A 132 12.44 14.93 -5.66
CA GLU A 132 13.66 15.32 -6.34
C GLU A 132 14.86 15.00 -5.47
N ARG A 133 15.87 14.35 -6.04
CA ARG A 133 17.10 13.99 -5.34
C ARG A 133 18.30 14.13 -6.28
N THR A 134 19.34 14.79 -5.79
CA THR A 134 20.64 14.90 -6.48
C THR A 134 21.65 13.96 -5.83
N GLY A 135 22.28 13.14 -6.67
CA GLY A 135 23.34 12.22 -6.27
C GLY A 135 24.62 12.97 -5.94
N THR A 136 25.38 12.43 -5.00
CA THR A 136 26.71 12.91 -4.63
C THR A 136 27.64 11.72 -4.44
N ALA A 137 28.94 11.97 -4.31
CA ALA A 137 29.94 10.91 -4.07
C ALA A 137 29.68 10.10 -2.77
N THR A 138 28.94 10.64 -1.80
CA THR A 138 28.67 10.00 -0.51
C THR A 138 27.19 9.69 -0.26
N ASN A 139 26.29 10.23 -1.08
CA ASN A 139 24.86 9.97 -0.99
C ASN A 139 24.31 9.76 -2.41
N LEU A 140 24.16 8.50 -2.79
CA LEU A 140 23.69 8.12 -4.11
C LEU A 140 22.18 8.38 -4.25
N ILE A 141 21.73 8.68 -5.46
CA ILE A 141 20.31 8.55 -5.79
C ILE A 141 19.89 7.09 -5.57
N ASN A 142 18.64 6.89 -5.17
CA ASN A 142 17.98 5.59 -4.99
C ASN A 142 18.36 4.64 -6.14
N PRO A 143 19.25 3.66 -5.90
CA PRO A 143 19.82 2.86 -6.98
C PRO A 143 18.82 1.83 -7.53
N ILE A 144 17.75 1.56 -6.79
CA ILE A 144 16.74 0.56 -7.12
C ILE A 144 15.43 1.24 -7.53
N LYS A 145 14.79 0.75 -8.57
CA LYS A 145 13.39 1.04 -8.91
C LYS A 145 12.53 -0.14 -8.46
N SER A 146 11.38 0.13 -7.86
CA SER A 146 10.44 -0.88 -7.38
C SER A 146 8.98 -0.39 -7.53
N ALA A 147 8.02 -1.14 -7.01
CA ALA A 147 6.62 -0.75 -6.99
C ALA A 147 6.01 -0.94 -5.59
N ARG A 148 5.12 -0.03 -5.23
CA ARG A 148 4.23 -0.12 -4.07
C ARG A 148 2.84 0.28 -4.53
N VAL A 149 1.85 -0.54 -4.22
CA VAL A 149 0.45 -0.30 -4.56
C VAL A 149 -0.43 -0.26 -3.32
N ARG A 150 -1.48 0.55 -3.35
CA ARG A 150 -2.39 0.77 -2.21
C ARG A 150 -3.84 0.93 -2.67
N THR A 151 -4.76 0.64 -1.76
CA THR A 151 -6.21 0.74 -2.00
C THR A 151 -6.87 1.95 -1.30
N VAL A 152 -6.08 2.93 -0.85
CA VAL A 152 -6.53 4.01 0.07
C VAL A 152 -7.85 4.69 -0.33
N ASN A 153 -8.06 4.90 -1.64
CA ASN A 153 -9.25 5.52 -2.21
C ASN A 153 -10.32 4.49 -2.65
N SER A 154 -9.89 3.31 -3.09
CA SER A 154 -10.72 2.30 -3.75
C SER A 154 -11.38 1.33 -2.77
N PHE A 155 -10.67 0.89 -1.74
CA PHE A 155 -11.14 -0.11 -0.80
C PHE A 155 -10.46 0.01 0.57
N SER A 156 -11.29 0.03 1.61
CA SER A 156 -10.92 -0.01 3.01
C SER A 156 -12.03 -0.73 3.76
N PHE A 157 -11.69 -1.49 4.78
CA PHE A 157 -12.67 -2.26 5.54
C PHE A 157 -12.39 -2.22 7.04
N ARG A 158 -13.41 -2.55 7.83
CA ARG A 158 -13.33 -2.77 9.27
C ARG A 158 -13.93 -4.12 9.57
N TYR A 159 -13.13 -4.97 10.23
CA TYR A 159 -13.42 -6.37 10.56
C TYR A 159 -13.55 -7.28 9.34
N GLY A 160 -13.18 -8.55 9.53
CA GLY A 160 -13.19 -9.57 8.48
C GLY A 160 -11.88 -10.32 8.43
N THR A 161 -11.77 -11.18 7.41
CA THR A 161 -10.57 -11.96 7.12
C THR A 161 -9.97 -11.48 5.81
N MET A 162 -8.65 -11.31 5.80
CA MET A 162 -7.88 -11.01 4.60
C MET A 162 -6.97 -12.20 4.31
N GLU A 163 -7.04 -12.70 3.08
CA GLU A 163 -6.19 -13.78 2.60
C GLU A 163 -5.38 -13.29 1.41
N VAL A 164 -4.07 -13.54 1.45
CA VAL A 164 -3.14 -13.21 0.36
C VAL A 164 -2.32 -14.43 0.02
N ARG A 165 -2.34 -14.82 -1.26
CA ARG A 165 -1.51 -15.90 -1.78
C ARG A 165 -0.34 -15.30 -2.57
N ALA A 166 0.86 -15.37 -2.01
CA ALA A 166 2.07 -14.80 -2.60
C ALA A 166 3.27 -15.74 -2.52
N ARG A 167 4.24 -15.55 -3.40
CA ARG A 167 5.57 -16.16 -3.32
C ARG A 167 6.59 -15.06 -3.06
N MET A 168 7.39 -15.20 -2.01
CA MET A 168 8.40 -14.22 -1.65
C MET A 168 9.61 -14.28 -2.59
N PRO A 169 10.22 -13.12 -2.93
CA PRO A 169 11.45 -13.07 -3.70
C PRO A 169 12.66 -13.53 -2.88
N THR A 170 13.71 -13.92 -3.59
CA THR A 170 15.04 -14.21 -3.04
C THR A 170 16.04 -13.26 -3.68
N GLY A 171 16.92 -12.69 -2.87
CA GLY A 171 17.90 -11.70 -3.28
C GLY A 171 18.35 -10.84 -2.10
N ASP A 172 19.59 -10.39 -2.14
CA ASP A 172 20.12 -9.56 -1.06
C ASP A 172 19.38 -8.24 -0.98
N TRP A 173 19.13 -7.81 0.26
CA TRP A 173 18.47 -6.54 0.60
C TRP A 173 17.01 -6.40 0.16
N LEU A 174 16.39 -7.49 -0.29
CA LEU A 174 14.96 -7.50 -0.59
C LEU A 174 14.14 -7.61 0.70
N TRP A 175 13.16 -6.72 0.85
CA TRP A 175 12.22 -6.68 1.96
C TRP A 175 10.78 -6.59 1.41
N PRO A 176 10.17 -7.74 1.04
CA PRO A 176 8.78 -7.79 0.66
C PRO A 176 7.86 -7.62 1.88
N ALA A 177 6.76 -6.89 1.69
CA ALA A 177 5.77 -6.65 2.74
C ALA A 177 4.33 -6.69 2.19
N VAL A 178 3.41 -7.20 3.01
CA VAL A 178 1.96 -7.08 2.86
C VAL A 178 1.41 -6.59 4.19
N TRP A 179 0.82 -5.40 4.19
CA TRP A 179 0.47 -4.71 5.42
C TRP A 179 -0.70 -3.76 5.20
N LEU A 180 -1.29 -3.32 6.31
CA LEU A 180 -2.46 -2.46 6.33
C LEU A 180 -2.19 -1.21 7.17
N LEU A 181 -2.59 -0.07 6.60
CA LEU A 181 -2.70 1.21 7.30
C LEU A 181 -4.16 1.62 7.45
N PRO A 182 -4.48 2.37 8.52
CA PRO A 182 -5.80 2.97 8.68
C PRO A 182 -6.02 4.03 7.60
N LYS A 183 -7.19 4.00 6.96
CA LYS A 183 -7.60 5.04 6.00
C LYS A 183 -7.65 6.44 6.64
N ARG A 184 -7.90 6.52 7.94
CA ARG A 184 -7.99 7.77 8.70
C ARG A 184 -7.14 7.66 9.96
N GLN A 185 -6.38 8.71 10.24
CA GLN A 185 -5.54 8.81 11.43
C GLN A 185 -6.34 9.31 12.64
N VAL A 186 -7.38 8.57 13.04
CA VAL A 186 -8.34 8.99 14.08
C VAL A 186 -7.68 9.21 15.44
N TYR A 187 -6.63 8.47 15.75
CA TYR A 187 -5.94 8.50 17.05
C TYR A 187 -4.61 9.27 17.00
N GLY A 188 -4.28 9.90 15.86
CA GLY A 188 -3.01 10.59 15.62
C GLY A 188 -2.13 9.92 14.57
N THR A 189 -0.95 10.48 14.34
CA THR A 189 0.02 9.93 13.38
C THR A 189 0.51 8.55 13.82
N TRP A 190 1.17 7.83 12.91
CA TRP A 190 1.79 6.55 13.24
C TRP A 190 2.67 6.64 14.51
N PRO A 191 2.61 5.65 15.42
CA PRO A 191 1.83 4.40 15.38
C PRO A 191 0.45 4.52 16.05
N ALA A 192 0.00 5.72 16.45
CA ALA A 192 -1.20 5.90 17.27
C ALA A 192 -2.48 5.42 16.62
N SER A 193 -2.59 5.55 15.29
CA SER A 193 -3.74 5.01 14.54
C SER A 193 -3.57 3.55 14.10
N GLY A 194 -2.42 2.95 14.39
CA GLY A 194 -2.11 1.54 14.13
C GLY A 194 -1.50 1.25 12.77
N GLU A 195 -0.86 0.10 12.68
CA GLU A 195 -0.40 -0.59 11.47
C GLU A 195 -0.43 -2.11 11.72
N ILE A 196 -0.82 -2.86 10.71
CA ILE A 196 -0.90 -4.33 10.76
C ILE A 196 -0.02 -4.88 9.65
N ASP A 197 1.10 -5.48 10.01
CA ASP A 197 1.97 -6.19 9.09
C ASP A 197 1.51 -7.63 9.01
N LEU A 198 0.76 -7.97 7.96
CA LEU A 198 0.31 -9.34 7.74
C LEU A 198 1.49 -10.25 7.37
N LEU A 199 2.46 -9.70 6.64
CA LEU A 199 3.67 -10.38 6.24
C LEU A 199 4.80 -9.39 6.01
N GLU A 200 5.94 -9.65 6.62
CA GLU A 200 7.24 -9.12 6.24
C GLU A 200 8.28 -10.24 6.20
N SER A 201 9.17 -10.23 5.22
CA SER A 201 10.28 -11.19 5.18
C SER A 201 11.55 -10.56 4.62
N ARG A 202 12.64 -11.33 4.61
CA ARG A 202 13.92 -10.92 4.02
C ARG A 202 14.32 -11.87 2.91
N GLY A 203 14.76 -11.33 1.78
CA GLY A 203 15.13 -12.11 0.61
C GLY A 203 16.52 -12.76 0.68
N ASN A 204 17.34 -12.43 1.67
CA ASN A 204 18.70 -12.97 1.79
C ASN A 204 18.69 -14.50 2.04
N MET A 205 19.46 -15.25 1.24
CA MET A 205 19.51 -16.72 1.33
C MET A 205 20.23 -17.24 2.58
N ASP A 206 21.16 -16.46 3.15
CA ASP A 206 21.82 -16.78 4.41
C ASP A 206 21.97 -15.49 5.22
N TYR A 207 20.93 -15.18 5.98
CA TYR A 207 20.95 -14.06 6.90
C TYR A 207 20.54 -14.55 8.28
N ARG A 208 21.45 -14.42 9.24
CA ARG A 208 21.31 -14.98 10.58
C ARG A 208 21.30 -13.88 11.62
N GLY A 209 20.40 -14.01 12.58
CA GLY A 209 20.36 -13.15 13.76
C GLY A 209 21.56 -13.35 14.66
N SER A 210 21.69 -12.51 15.68
CA SER A 210 22.75 -12.61 16.69
C SER A 210 22.76 -13.94 17.46
N ASN A 211 21.61 -14.64 17.49
CA ASN A 211 21.44 -15.97 18.08
C ASN A 211 21.69 -17.13 17.08
N GLY A 212 22.12 -16.84 15.85
CA GLY A 212 22.41 -17.84 14.80
C GLY A 212 21.19 -18.36 14.04
N VAL A 213 19.97 -17.94 14.41
CA VAL A 213 18.72 -18.31 13.74
C VAL A 213 18.67 -17.68 12.35
N HIS A 214 18.27 -18.46 11.35
CA HIS A 214 18.06 -17.95 9.98
C HIS A 214 16.80 -17.08 9.96
N ILE A 215 16.97 -15.81 9.60
CA ILE A 215 15.94 -14.77 9.54
C ILE A 215 15.87 -14.14 8.13
N GLY A 216 16.41 -14.86 7.14
CA GLY A 216 16.33 -14.57 5.72
C GLY A 216 15.10 -15.23 5.09
N THR A 217 15.29 -15.93 3.97
CA THR A 217 14.21 -16.56 3.20
C THR A 217 13.44 -17.69 3.89
N GLU A 218 13.87 -18.15 5.07
CA GLU A 218 13.24 -19.25 5.80
C GLU A 218 12.15 -18.79 6.78
N GLN A 219 11.97 -17.47 6.94
CA GLN A 219 11.03 -16.89 7.90
C GLN A 219 10.30 -15.67 7.34
N PHE A 220 9.08 -15.47 7.81
CA PHE A 220 8.37 -14.21 7.72
C PHE A 220 7.81 -13.86 9.11
N GLY A 221 7.57 -12.58 9.35
CA GLY A 221 6.95 -12.07 10.57
C GLY A 221 5.60 -11.44 10.29
N SER A 222 4.77 -11.39 11.34
CA SER A 222 3.57 -10.59 11.42
C SER A 222 3.68 -9.71 12.67
N THR A 223 3.26 -8.45 12.54
CA THR A 223 3.44 -7.44 13.59
C THR A 223 2.20 -6.56 13.72
N LEU A 224 1.90 -6.16 14.96
CA LEU A 224 0.95 -5.09 15.25
C LEU A 224 1.69 -3.90 15.84
N HIS A 225 1.62 -2.76 15.15
CA HIS A 225 2.18 -1.50 15.62
C HIS A 225 1.11 -0.65 16.30
N PHE A 226 1.37 -0.21 17.53
CA PHE A 226 0.47 0.61 18.33
C PHE A 226 1.24 1.48 19.33
N GLY A 227 0.58 2.51 19.87
CA GLY A 227 1.16 3.37 20.91
C GLY A 227 1.07 4.87 20.57
N PRO A 228 1.28 5.76 21.54
CA PRO A 228 0.91 7.16 21.39
C PRO A 228 1.81 7.97 20.43
N ASN A 229 3.03 7.52 20.16
CA ASN A 229 4.00 8.18 19.27
C ASN A 229 5.16 7.23 18.91
N PRO A 230 6.01 7.56 17.91
CA PRO A 230 7.10 6.68 17.46
C PRO A 230 8.08 6.22 18.55
N SER A 231 8.36 7.06 19.56
CA SER A 231 9.26 6.69 20.67
C SER A 231 8.66 5.68 21.64
N LEU A 232 7.34 5.49 21.59
CA LEU A 232 6.58 4.54 22.41
C LEU A 232 5.82 3.55 21.51
N ASN A 233 6.41 3.20 20.36
CA ASN A 233 5.89 2.18 19.47
C ASN A 233 5.99 0.80 20.14
N GLY A 234 4.84 0.26 20.51
CA GLY A 234 4.66 -1.13 20.87
C GLY A 234 4.56 -1.97 19.61
N TRP A 235 5.36 -3.03 19.54
CA TRP A 235 5.28 -4.05 18.52
C TRP A 235 5.32 -5.40 19.22
N GLU A 236 4.23 -6.15 19.11
CA GLU A 236 4.21 -7.55 19.50
C GLU A 236 4.35 -8.38 18.22
N THR A 237 5.32 -9.29 18.21
CA THR A 237 5.42 -10.29 17.14
C THR A 237 4.37 -11.37 17.40
N THR A 238 3.54 -11.64 16.39
CA THR A 238 2.54 -12.72 16.41
C THR A 238 2.99 -13.88 15.54
#